data_AF-A0AA38MB78-F1
#
_entry.id   AF-A0AA38MB78-F1
#
_cell.length_a   1.000
_cell.length_b   1.000
_cell.length_c   1.000
_cell.angle_alpha   90.00
_cell.angle_beta   90.00
_cell.angle_gamma   90.00
#
_symmetry.space_group_name_H-M   'P 1'
#
loop_
_entity.id
_entity.type
_entity.pdbx_description
1 polymer ?
#
loop_
_entity_poly.entity_id
_entity_poly.type
_entity_poly.pdbx_seq_one_letter_code
_entity_poly.pdbx_strand_id
1 'polypeptide(L)'
;MKTNVGWTLVGKVASPSPDAQKSCNIVDLSLLLTSPKLTDLWTLDVLGIENPEERKSNQEHDQEILDNFQKTVTRQPNGRSEVSMPWIQGHKPLHDNLNLAKKRLDNLINKLEKDGYCNEYDQVFQGIIDEVNDSEIGTSGHYLPHPQVVKLSSTTKLRPVFDASVRENSLNHYLEKGITLL
;
A
#
# COMPACT_ATOMS: atom_id res chain seq x y z
N MET A 1 -30.10 -11.11 2.61
CA MET A 1 -29.08 -10.30 3.29
C MET A 1 -27.98 -9.92 2.31
N LYS A 2 -27.35 -8.76 2.46
CA LYS A 2 -26.21 -8.34 1.62
C LYS A 2 -24.92 -8.71 2.35
N THR A 3 -24.03 -9.46 1.71
CA THR A 3 -22.71 -9.88 2.22
C THR A 3 -21.61 -9.32 1.32
N ASN A 4 -20.35 -9.48 1.74
CA ASN A 4 -19.18 -9.05 0.97
C ASN A 4 -19.01 -9.79 -0.37
N VAL A 5 -19.74 -10.90 -0.57
CA VAL A 5 -19.75 -11.69 -1.81
C VAL A 5 -21.04 -11.53 -2.63
N GLY A 6 -21.95 -10.64 -2.23
CA GLY A 6 -23.18 -10.33 -2.98
C GLY A 6 -24.45 -10.48 -2.15
N TRP A 7 -25.59 -10.70 -2.82
CA TRP A 7 -26.87 -10.90 -2.15
C TRP A 7 -27.08 -12.37 -1.83
N THR A 8 -27.30 -12.69 -0.56
CA THR A 8 -27.62 -14.04 -0.10
C THR A 8 -29.08 -14.12 0.31
N LEU A 9 -29.84 -15.05 -0.26
CA LEU A 9 -31.22 -15.35 0.14
C LEU A 9 -31.21 -16.51 1.14
N VAL A 10 -31.87 -16.36 2.28
CA VAL A 10 -32.00 -17.43 3.29
C VAL A 10 -33.47 -17.57 3.63
N GLY A 11 -34.04 -18.75 3.44
CA GLY A 11 -35.46 -18.98 3.68
C GLY A 11 -35.86 -20.45 3.51
N LYS A 12 -37.00 -20.81 4.10
CA LYS A 12 -37.57 -22.16 3.99
C LYS A 12 -38.19 -22.34 2.60
N VAL A 13 -37.68 -23.30 1.83
CA VAL A 13 -38.29 -23.69 0.55
C VAL A 13 -39.40 -24.71 0.82
N ALA A 14 -40.61 -24.44 0.32
CA ALA A 14 -41.73 -25.36 0.43
C ALA A 14 -41.50 -26.54 -0.53
N SER A 15 -41.43 -27.76 0.01
CA SER A 15 -41.39 -28.98 -0.80
C SER A 15 -42.79 -29.30 -1.35
N PRO A 16 -42.94 -29.67 -2.63
CA PRO A 16 -44.24 -29.96 -3.24
C PRO A 16 -44.81 -31.37 -2.94
N SER A 17 -44.30 -32.11 -1.94
CA SER A 17 -44.89 -33.41 -1.56
C SER A 17 -45.32 -33.48 -0.09
N PRO A 18 -46.50 -34.05 0.23
CA PRO A 18 -47.01 -34.12 1.60
C PRO A 18 -46.32 -35.14 2.53
N ASP A 19 -45.46 -36.03 2.02
CA ASP A 19 -45.02 -37.24 2.76
C ASP A 19 -43.51 -37.34 3.06
N ALA A 20 -42.76 -36.24 2.96
CA ALA A 20 -41.36 -36.22 3.41
C ALA A 20 -41.14 -35.09 4.40
N GLN A 21 -41.48 -35.34 5.67
CA GLN A 21 -41.07 -34.47 6.79
C GLN A 21 -39.58 -34.65 7.08
N LYS A 22 -38.74 -34.23 6.13
CA LYS A 22 -37.33 -33.93 6.34
C LYS A 22 -37.14 -32.45 6.05
N SER A 23 -37.16 -31.64 7.10
CA SER A 23 -36.78 -30.23 7.00
C SER A 23 -35.28 -30.15 6.71
N CYS A 24 -34.92 -30.04 5.44
CA CYS A 24 -33.58 -29.62 5.05
C CYS A 24 -33.57 -28.10 4.99
N ASN A 25 -32.73 -27.45 5.80
CA ASN A 25 -32.41 -26.05 5.59
C ASN A 25 -31.49 -25.99 4.37
N ILE A 26 -32.06 -25.73 3.19
CA ILE A 26 -31.29 -25.52 1.97
C ILE A 26 -30.85 -24.06 1.96
N VAL A 27 -29.54 -23.83 2.09
CA VAL A 27 -28.94 -22.52 1.83
C VAL A 27 -28.52 -22.53 0.36
N ASP A 28 -29.33 -21.91 -0.51
CA ASP A 28 -28.99 -21.77 -1.92
C ASP A 28 -28.14 -20.51 -2.11
N LEU A 29 -26.83 -20.70 -2.19
CA LEU A 29 -25.87 -19.62 -2.38
C LEU A 29 -25.71 -19.34 -3.87
N SER A 30 -26.65 -18.58 -4.43
CA SER A 30 -26.58 -18.08 -5.80
C SER A 30 -25.47 -17.02 -5.91
N LEU A 31 -24.25 -17.48 -6.18
CA LEU A 31 -23.10 -16.63 -6.50
C LEU A 31 -23.05 -16.41 -8.01
N LEU A 32 -23.52 -15.26 -8.50
CA LEU A 32 -23.13 -14.77 -9.82
C LEU A 32 -21.65 -14.34 -9.76
N LEU A 33 -20.76 -15.33 -9.77
CA LEU A 33 -19.33 -15.11 -9.84
C LEU A 33 -18.85 -15.42 -11.25
N THR A 34 -18.37 -14.40 -11.95
CA THR A 34 -17.50 -14.57 -13.13
C THR A 34 -16.18 -15.17 -12.67
N SER A 35 -16.12 -16.50 -12.68
CA SER A 35 -14.92 -17.36 -12.59
C SER A 35 -13.87 -17.09 -11.49
N PRO A 36 -14.17 -17.32 -10.20
CA PRO A 36 -13.17 -17.55 -9.17
C PRO A 36 -12.96 -19.05 -8.96
N LYS A 37 -11.75 -19.42 -8.52
CA LYS A 37 -11.42 -20.82 -8.22
C LYS A 37 -12.18 -21.24 -6.96
N LEU A 38 -12.79 -22.42 -6.98
CA LEU A 38 -13.58 -22.95 -5.86
C LEU A 38 -12.80 -22.94 -4.54
N THR A 39 -11.48 -23.18 -4.58
CA THR A 39 -10.58 -23.12 -3.43
C THR A 39 -10.59 -21.78 -2.71
N ASP A 40 -10.79 -20.68 -3.43
CA ASP A 40 -10.79 -19.32 -2.89
C ASP A 40 -12.10 -19.02 -2.12
N LEU A 41 -13.14 -19.82 -2.31
CA LEU A 41 -14.40 -19.71 -1.54
C LEU A 41 -14.30 -20.40 -0.17
N TRP A 42 -13.30 -21.27 0.02
CA TRP A 42 -13.09 -22.06 1.23
C TRP A 42 -11.89 -21.60 2.06
N THR A 43 -11.13 -20.63 1.58
CA THR A 43 -10.09 -19.98 2.39
C THR A 43 -10.75 -19.14 3.47
N LEU A 44 -10.41 -19.42 4.72
CA LEU A 44 -10.99 -18.72 5.88
C LEU A 44 -10.73 -17.20 5.82
N ASP A 45 -9.62 -16.80 5.21
CA ASP A 45 -9.26 -15.40 4.91
C ASP A 45 -10.33 -14.69 4.05
N VAL A 46 -10.89 -15.36 3.04
CA VAL A 46 -11.93 -14.78 2.16
C VAL A 46 -13.27 -14.64 2.88
N LEU A 47 -13.49 -15.47 3.91
CA LEU A 47 -14.66 -15.39 4.79
C LEU A 47 -14.46 -14.43 5.97
N GLY A 48 -13.29 -13.78 6.08
CA GLY A 48 -12.95 -12.87 7.18
C GLY A 48 -12.75 -13.59 8.53
N ILE A 49 -12.47 -14.89 8.51
CA ILE A 49 -12.20 -15.70 9.69
C ILE A 49 -10.70 -15.97 9.71
N GLU A 50 -9.96 -15.16 10.45
CA GLU A 50 -8.53 -15.44 10.68
C GLU A 50 -8.37 -16.48 11.79
N ASN A 51 -7.34 -17.32 11.67
CA ASN A 51 -6.97 -18.24 12.73
C ASN A 51 -6.61 -17.43 14.00
N PRO A 52 -7.19 -17.73 15.19
CA PRO A 52 -6.94 -16.94 16.40
C PRO A 52 -5.47 -16.81 16.78
N GLU A 53 -4.63 -17.80 16.44
CA GLU A 53 -3.18 -17.76 16.68
C GLU A 53 -2.47 -16.78 15.74
N GLU A 54 -2.80 -16.83 14.44
CA GLU A 54 -2.26 -15.89 13.44
C GLU A 54 -2.70 -14.46 13.74
N ARG A 55 -3.97 -14.27 14.12
CA ARG A 55 -4.49 -12.97 14.53
C ARG A 55 -3.74 -12.40 15.73
N LYS A 56 -3.47 -13.20 16.75
CA LYS A 56 -2.68 -12.77 17.92
C LYS A 56 -1.24 -12.43 17.53
N SER A 57 -0.60 -13.28 16.73
CA SER A 57 0.76 -13.04 16.24
C SER A 57 0.86 -11.75 15.41
N ASN A 58 -0.13 -11.47 14.55
CA ASN A 58 -0.18 -10.23 13.78
C ASN A 58 -0.39 -9.01 14.70
N GLN A 59 -1.26 -9.11 15.71
CA GLN A 59 -1.46 -8.04 16.69
C GLN A 59 -0.21 -7.75 17.52
N GLU A 60 0.53 -8.79 17.90
CA GLU A 60 1.81 -8.64 18.62
C GLU A 60 2.85 -7.94 17.73
N HIS A 61 2.98 -8.35 16.47
CA HIS A 61 3.87 -7.71 15.48
C HIS A 61 3.49 -6.24 15.21
N ASP A 62 2.20 -5.96 15.03
CA ASP A 62 1.69 -4.60 14.85
C ASP A 62 2.01 -3.72 16.07
N GLN A 63 1.91 -4.28 17.27
CA GLN A 63 2.25 -3.58 18.51
C GLN A 63 3.76 -3.27 18.58
N GLU A 64 4.63 -4.19 18.16
CA GLU A 64 6.07 -3.94 18.08
C GLU A 64 6.41 -2.81 17.09
N ILE A 65 5.74 -2.75 15.95
CA ILE A 65 5.90 -1.67 14.97
C ILE A 65 5.49 -0.32 15.59
N LEU A 66 4.35 -0.26 16.29
CA LEU A 66 3.89 0.96 16.98
C LEU A 66 4.87 1.42 18.05
N ASP A 67 5.37 0.49 18.85
CA ASP A 67 6.32 0.79 19.92
C ASP A 67 7.63 1.35 19.34
N ASN A 68 8.11 0.77 18.23
CA ASN A 68 9.29 1.26 17.51
C ASN A 68 9.06 2.64 16.89
N PHE A 69 7.88 2.88 16.31
CA PHE A 69 7.49 4.20 15.83
C PHE A 69 7.55 5.22 16.98
N GLN A 70 6.90 4.96 18.11
CA GLN A 70 6.89 5.88 19.25
C GLN A 70 8.29 6.16 19.82
N LYS A 71 9.15 5.14 19.87
CA LYS A 71 10.53 5.28 20.36
C LYS A 71 11.42 6.10 19.42
N THR A 72 11.16 6.04 18.11
CA THR A 72 12.00 6.70 17.09
C THR A 72 11.51 8.08 16.68
N VAL A 73 10.27 8.45 17.03
CA VAL A 73 9.80 9.82 16.86
C VAL A 73 10.61 10.76 17.73
N THR A 74 11.34 11.66 17.09
CA THR A 74 12.11 12.72 17.74
C THR A 74 11.68 14.08 17.20
N ARG A 75 11.79 15.11 18.03
CA ARG A 75 11.51 16.49 17.63
C ARG A 75 12.81 17.28 17.61
N GLN A 76 13.19 17.74 16.44
CA GLN A 76 14.36 18.57 16.26
C GLN A 76 14.17 19.96 16.87
N PRO A 77 15.27 20.67 17.21
CA PRO A 77 15.21 22.03 17.75
C PRO A 77 14.52 23.06 16.84
N ASN A 78 14.55 22.84 15.52
CA ASN A 78 13.84 23.65 14.52
C ASN A 78 12.31 23.40 14.49
N GLY A 79 11.81 22.49 15.33
CA GLY A 79 10.40 22.12 15.43
C GLY A 79 9.95 21.01 14.49
N ARG A 80 10.81 20.51 13.57
CA ARG A 80 10.52 19.37 12.68
C ARG A 80 10.47 18.07 13.47
N SER A 81 9.56 17.18 13.09
CA SER A 81 9.49 15.82 13.65
C SER A 81 10.16 14.85 12.68
N GLU A 82 11.04 14.02 13.21
CA GLU A 82 11.71 12.96 12.47
C GLU A 82 11.31 11.62 13.06
N VAL A 83 11.17 10.62 12.20
CA VAL A 83 10.81 9.27 12.61
C VAL A 83 11.57 8.27 11.76
N SER A 84 11.95 7.16 12.37
CA SER A 84 12.58 6.06 11.63
C SER A 84 11.52 5.41 10.73
N MET A 85 11.94 5.07 9.51
CA MET A 85 11.11 4.25 8.64
C MET A 85 10.87 2.87 9.29
N PRO A 86 9.68 2.28 9.14
CA PRO A 86 9.35 1.01 9.75
C PRO A 86 9.96 -0.14 8.94
N TRP A 87 11.25 -0.41 9.13
CA TRP A 87 11.97 -1.44 8.39
C TRP A 87 11.57 -2.86 8.82
N ILE A 88 11.43 -3.76 7.86
CA ILE A 88 11.19 -5.19 8.13
C ILE A 88 12.42 -5.80 8.80
N GLN A 89 12.21 -6.50 9.91
CA GLN A 89 13.32 -7.12 10.62
C GLN A 89 14.02 -8.20 9.77
N GLY A 90 15.35 -8.13 9.66
CA GLY A 90 16.13 -9.09 8.88
C GLY A 90 16.03 -8.91 7.35
N HIS A 91 15.56 -7.74 6.87
CA HIS A 91 15.54 -7.44 5.45
C HIS A 91 16.94 -7.58 4.83
N LYS A 92 17.00 -7.96 3.55
CA LYS A 92 18.26 -7.99 2.79
C LYS A 92 18.84 -6.58 2.68
N PRO A 93 20.15 -6.39 2.46
CA PRO A 93 20.69 -5.06 2.21
C PRO A 93 19.98 -4.36 1.04
N LEU A 94 19.49 -3.14 1.26
CA LEU A 94 18.92 -2.32 0.20
C LEU A 94 20.05 -1.76 -0.66
N HIS A 95 20.10 -2.13 -1.94
CA HIS A 95 21.13 -1.66 -2.85
C HIS A 95 20.87 -0.22 -3.32
N ASP A 96 21.95 0.50 -3.60
CA ASP A 96 21.91 1.84 -4.19
C ASP A 96 21.27 1.82 -5.59
N ASN A 97 20.46 2.83 -5.89
CA ASN A 97 19.79 3.01 -7.18
C ASN A 97 20.06 4.39 -7.83
N LEU A 98 21.10 5.11 -7.39
CA LEU A 98 21.44 6.46 -7.87
C LEU A 98 21.48 6.57 -9.40
N ASN A 99 22.18 5.65 -10.07
CA ASN A 99 22.33 5.70 -11.54
C ASN A 99 20.98 5.60 -12.27
N LEU A 100 20.08 4.76 -11.76
CA LEU A 100 18.74 4.62 -12.32
C LEU A 100 17.90 5.88 -12.05
N ALA A 101 17.98 6.43 -10.83
CA ALA A 101 17.28 7.64 -10.45
C ALA A 101 17.73 8.85 -11.27
N LYS A 102 19.05 9.04 -11.46
CA LYS A 102 19.62 10.07 -12.33
C LYS A 102 19.08 9.97 -13.76
N LYS A 103 19.13 8.78 -14.37
CA LYS A 103 18.59 8.59 -15.73
C LYS A 103 17.10 8.91 -15.83
N ARG A 104 16.31 8.60 -14.80
CA ARG A 104 14.88 8.97 -14.76
C ARG A 104 14.69 10.47 -14.58
N LEU A 105 15.54 11.13 -13.80
CA LEU A 105 15.54 12.59 -13.62
C LEU A 105 15.88 13.30 -14.93
N ASP A 106 16.91 12.87 -15.66
CA ASP A 106 17.27 13.46 -16.95
C ASP A 106 16.10 13.39 -17.95
N ASN A 107 15.41 12.24 -18.02
CA ASN A 107 14.23 12.06 -18.85
C ASN A 107 13.06 12.96 -18.41
N LEU A 108 12.90 13.16 -17.09
CA LEU A 108 11.89 14.06 -16.54
C LEU A 108 12.17 15.50 -16.93
N ILE A 109 13.41 15.97 -16.77
CA ILE A 109 13.83 17.34 -17.13
C ILE A 109 13.56 17.60 -18.61
N ASN A 110 14.03 16.72 -19.49
CA ASN A 110 13.79 16.83 -20.94
C ASN A 110 12.29 16.90 -21.28
N LYS A 111 11.45 16.15 -20.55
CA LYS A 111 10.01 16.17 -20.74
C LYS A 111 9.38 17.48 -20.23
N LEU A 112 9.80 17.96 -19.06
CA LEU A 112 9.33 19.23 -18.48
C LEU A 112 9.69 20.42 -19.37
N GLU A 113 10.89 20.44 -19.94
CA GLU A 113 11.32 21.48 -20.88
C GLU A 113 10.49 21.48 -22.14
N LYS A 114 10.26 20.29 -22.72
CA LYS A 114 9.41 20.11 -23.90
C LYS A 114 7.97 20.56 -23.66
N ASP A 115 7.43 20.25 -22.48
CA ASP A 115 6.04 20.53 -22.12
C ASP A 115 5.86 21.95 -21.54
N GLY A 116 6.95 22.68 -21.23
CA GLY A 116 6.94 24.04 -20.70
C GLY A 116 6.62 24.16 -19.21
N TYR A 117 6.84 23.09 -18.42
CA TYR A 117 6.43 22.99 -17.01
C TYR A 117 7.56 23.13 -15.99
N CYS A 118 8.81 23.42 -16.38
CA CYS A 118 9.95 23.45 -15.46
C CYS A 118 9.73 24.34 -14.23
N ASN A 119 9.32 25.60 -14.44
CA ASN A 119 9.13 26.56 -13.34
C ASN A 119 7.97 26.16 -12.43
N GLU A 120 6.87 25.65 -13.00
CA GLU A 120 5.72 25.19 -12.22
C GLU A 120 6.08 23.96 -11.38
N TYR A 121 6.94 23.09 -11.92
CA TYR A 121 7.40 21.89 -11.21
C TYR A 121 8.35 22.24 -10.07
N ASP A 122 9.29 23.17 -10.29
CA ASP A 122 10.24 23.62 -9.27
C ASP A 122 9.54 24.28 -8.08
N GLN A 123 8.50 25.07 -8.34
CA GLN A 123 7.65 25.66 -7.30
C GLN A 123 7.00 24.61 -6.37
N VAL A 124 6.76 23.39 -6.85
CA VAL A 124 6.19 22.33 -6.01
C VAL A 124 7.15 21.92 -4.89
N PHE A 125 8.45 22.04 -5.10
CA PHE A 125 9.47 21.59 -4.14
C PHE A 125 10.01 22.71 -3.25
N GLN A 126 9.66 23.97 -3.53
CA GLN A 126 10.17 25.11 -2.79
C GLN A 126 9.84 25.02 -1.30
N GLY A 127 10.88 24.94 -0.45
CA GLY A 127 10.73 24.82 1.00
C GLY A 127 10.33 23.43 1.51
N ILE A 128 10.27 22.42 0.62
CA ILE A 128 9.97 21.03 0.97
C ILE A 128 11.24 20.18 0.97
N ILE A 129 12.12 20.39 -0.01
CA ILE A 129 13.38 19.65 -0.15
C ILE A 129 14.56 20.51 0.25
N ASP A 130 15.56 19.86 0.83
CA ASP A 130 16.85 20.45 1.18
C ASP A 130 17.94 19.78 0.32
N GLU A 131 19.01 20.52 0.02
CA GLU A 131 20.14 19.98 -0.73
C GLU A 131 20.90 18.96 0.12
N VAL A 132 21.28 17.83 -0.49
CA VAL A 132 22.03 16.76 0.20
C VAL A 132 23.48 17.19 0.34
N ASN A 133 24.07 17.05 1.54
CA ASN A 133 25.48 17.35 1.75
C ASN A 133 26.38 16.42 0.92
N ASP A 134 27.43 16.97 0.31
CA ASP A 134 28.39 16.19 -0.50
C ASP A 134 29.02 15.01 0.27
N SER A 135 29.17 15.13 1.59
CA SER A 135 29.69 14.07 2.45
C SER A 135 28.76 12.86 2.60
N GLU A 136 27.47 13.03 2.31
CA GLU A 136 26.46 11.97 2.40
C GLU A 136 26.31 11.22 1.07
N ILE A 137 26.81 11.79 -0.03
CA ILE A 137 26.77 11.19 -1.36
C ILE A 137 27.60 9.90 -1.37
N GLY A 138 26.93 8.77 -1.62
CA GLY A 138 27.58 7.45 -1.73
C GLY A 138 27.75 6.69 -0.42
N THR A 139 27.23 7.20 0.70
CA THR A 139 27.32 6.52 2.01
C THR A 139 26.29 5.40 2.16
N SER A 140 25.00 5.72 2.02
CA SER A 140 23.90 4.74 1.84
C SER A 140 22.61 5.53 1.58
N GLY A 141 22.16 5.57 0.34
CA GLY A 141 20.93 6.28 -0.04
C GLY A 141 20.10 5.45 -1.02
N HIS A 142 18.78 5.54 -0.88
CA HIS A 142 17.85 5.01 -1.87
C HIS A 142 16.98 6.15 -2.37
N TYR A 143 17.01 6.36 -3.68
CA TYR A 143 16.39 7.50 -4.33
C TYR A 143 15.01 7.10 -4.82
N LEU A 144 14.00 7.95 -4.61
CA LEU A 144 12.66 7.76 -5.11
C LEU A 144 12.47 8.57 -6.39
N PRO A 145 12.47 7.93 -7.58
CA PRO A 145 12.17 8.65 -8.81
C PRO A 145 10.76 9.23 -8.76
N HIS A 146 10.58 10.44 -9.28
CA HIS A 146 9.27 11.11 -9.25
C HIS A 146 8.82 11.58 -10.63
N PRO A 147 8.01 10.82 -11.39
CA PRO A 147 7.37 11.35 -12.60
C PRO A 147 6.43 12.54 -12.29
N GLN A 148 6.29 13.43 -13.27
CA GLN A 148 5.22 14.42 -13.29
C GLN A 148 3.87 13.79 -13.65
N VAL A 149 2.82 14.17 -12.93
CA VAL A 149 1.42 13.91 -13.29
C VAL A 149 0.72 15.23 -13.55
N VAL A 150 0.26 15.40 -14.79
CA VAL A 150 -0.50 16.58 -15.22
C VAL A 150 -1.99 16.25 -15.23
N LYS A 151 -2.80 17.00 -14.49
CA LYS A 151 -4.25 16.90 -14.48
C LYS A 151 -4.88 18.28 -14.63
N LEU A 152 -5.28 18.62 -15.85
CA LEU A 152 -5.82 19.94 -16.19
C LEU A 152 -7.14 20.29 -15.48
N SER A 153 -7.92 19.30 -15.09
CA SER A 153 -9.19 19.46 -14.36
C SER A 153 -9.04 19.59 -12.84
N SER A 154 -7.80 19.64 -12.34
CA SER A 154 -7.48 19.70 -10.91
C SER A 154 -7.08 21.12 -10.50
N THR A 155 -7.33 21.48 -9.24
CA THR A 155 -6.82 22.72 -8.64
C THR A 155 -5.29 22.74 -8.62
N THR A 156 -4.67 21.59 -8.36
CA THR A 156 -3.22 21.37 -8.55
C THR A 156 -2.99 20.65 -9.88
N LYS A 157 -2.60 21.41 -10.90
CA LYS A 157 -2.45 20.92 -12.28
C LYS A 157 -1.26 19.98 -12.46
N LEU A 158 -0.19 20.19 -11.69
CA LEU A 158 1.08 19.47 -11.82
C LEU A 158 1.50 18.93 -10.46
N ARG A 159 1.80 17.62 -10.38
CA ARG A 159 2.20 16.97 -9.13
C ARG A 159 3.32 15.95 -9.35
N PRO A 160 4.38 15.95 -8.51
CA PRO A 160 5.31 14.85 -8.43
C PRO A 160 4.65 13.63 -7.77
N VAL A 161 4.90 12.44 -8.30
CA VAL A 161 4.47 11.17 -7.70
C VAL A 161 5.71 10.33 -7.45
N PHE A 162 6.03 10.03 -6.20
CA PHE A 162 7.20 9.23 -5.85
C PHE A 162 6.97 7.74 -6.08
N ASP A 163 7.85 7.12 -6.87
CA ASP A 163 7.81 5.70 -7.21
C ASP A 163 8.73 4.90 -6.29
N ALA A 164 8.15 4.28 -5.26
CA ALA A 164 8.83 3.35 -4.35
C ALA A 164 8.83 1.89 -4.86
N SER A 165 8.29 1.62 -6.05
CA SER A 165 7.98 0.27 -6.56
C SER A 165 8.99 -0.26 -7.60
N VAL A 166 10.21 0.24 -7.59
CA VAL A 166 11.26 -0.15 -8.55
C VAL A 166 11.60 -1.63 -8.40
N ARG A 167 11.17 -2.46 -9.37
CA ARG A 167 11.17 -3.95 -9.32
C ARG A 167 12.28 -4.62 -8.50
N GLU A 168 13.55 -4.35 -8.80
CA GLU A 168 14.70 -5.06 -8.19
C GLU A 168 15.04 -4.57 -6.78
N ASN A 169 14.72 -3.32 -6.43
CA ASN A 169 15.04 -2.71 -5.13
C ASN A 169 13.86 -1.88 -4.63
N SER A 170 12.64 -2.41 -4.75
CA SER A 170 11.43 -1.67 -4.40
C SER A 170 11.38 -1.51 -2.89
N LEU A 171 11.39 -0.26 -2.42
CA LEU A 171 11.35 0.10 -1.01
C LEU A 171 10.15 -0.55 -0.29
N ASN A 172 9.04 -0.79 -1.00
CA ASN A 172 7.87 -1.49 -0.46
C ASN A 172 8.15 -2.93 0.01
N HIS A 173 9.26 -3.56 -0.38
CA HIS A 173 9.65 -4.88 0.10
C HIS A 173 10.51 -4.83 1.38
N TYR A 174 10.93 -3.63 1.79
CA TYR A 174 11.82 -3.41 2.94
C TYR A 174 11.09 -2.76 4.11
N LEU A 175 9.88 -2.26 3.89
CA LEU A 175 9.07 -1.57 4.90
C LEU A 175 7.90 -2.43 5.34
N GLU A 176 7.65 -2.42 6.65
CA GLU A 176 6.46 -3.00 7.25
C GLU A 176 5.21 -2.33 6.68
N LYS A 177 4.15 -3.12 6.56
CA LYS A 177 2.85 -2.59 6.14
C LYS A 177 2.27 -1.75 7.26
N GLY A 178 1.58 -0.68 6.89
CA GLY A 178 0.81 0.10 7.85
C GLY A 178 -0.28 -0.77 8.49
N ILE A 179 -0.49 -0.56 9.79
CA ILE A 179 -1.53 -1.26 10.55
C ILE A 179 -2.88 -0.93 9.92
N THR A 180 -3.68 -1.97 9.70
CA THR A 180 -5.02 -1.79 9.15
C THR A 180 -5.92 -1.30 10.27
N LEU A 181 -6.30 -0.01 10.22
CA LEU A 181 -7.31 0.55 11.11
C LEU A 181 -8.69 0.07 10.62
N LEU A 182 -9.16 -1.06 11.15
CA LEU A 182 -10.53 -1.58 10.92
C LEU A 182 -11.56 -0.87 11.81
#